data_AF-E7C5M0-F1
#
_entry.id   AF-E7C5M0-F1
#
_cell.length_a   1.000
_cell.length_b   1.000
_cell.length_c   1.000
_cell.angle_alpha   90.00
_cell.angle_beta   90.00
_cell.angle_gamma   90.00
#
_symmetry.space_group_name_H-M   'P 1'
#
loop_
_entity.id
_entity.type
_entity.pdbx_description
1 polymer ?
#
loop_
_entity_poly.entity_id
_entity_poly.type
_entity_poly.pdbx_seq_one_letter_code
_entity_poly.pdbx_strand_id
1 'polypeptide(L)'
;MPIILMFCIVGSFAINNSIFGVILMLIFGILGFLMDENDIPIAPAILGLVLGPMLEQNFITSMIKADGSFLAFFERPIAAGLGLFTIAIWCLPLIMMMLMRRKKGSARPEPAAGD
;
A
#
# COMPACT_ATOMS: atom_id res chain seq x y z
N MET A 1 -16.30 -3.06 -26.05
CA MET A 1 -16.12 -1.87 -25.20
C MET A 1 -17.40 -1.09 -24.87
N PRO A 2 -18.31 -0.71 -25.79
CA PRO A 2 -19.47 0.14 -25.43
C PRO A 2 -20.48 -0.54 -24.50
N ILE A 3 -20.60 -1.87 -24.57
CA ILE A 3 -21.48 -2.66 -23.70
C ILE A 3 -21.00 -2.60 -22.24
N ILE A 4 -19.68 -2.65 -22.00
CA ILE A 4 -19.11 -2.60 -20.65
C ILE A 4 -19.40 -1.25 -20.00
N LEU A 5 -19.23 -0.15 -20.75
CA LEU A 5 -19.57 1.19 -20.26
C LEU A 5 -21.04 1.33 -19.91
N MET A 6 -21.95 0.78 -20.73
CA MET A 6 -23.38 0.76 -20.40
C MET A 6 -23.67 -0.01 -19.10
N PHE A 7 -23.06 -1.19 -18.92
CA PHE A 7 -23.20 -1.96 -17.69
C PHE A 7 -22.64 -1.22 -16.46
N CYS A 8 -21.51 -0.51 -16.60
CA CYS A 8 -20.95 0.29 -15.50
C CYS A 8 -21.85 1.49 -15.12
N ILE A 9 -22.45 2.16 -16.10
CA ILE A 9 -23.39 3.27 -15.87
C ILE A 9 -24.64 2.76 -15.14
N VAL A 10 -25.23 1.67 -15.63
CA VAL A 10 -26.41 1.04 -15.00
C VAL A 10 -26.08 0.56 -13.60
N GLY A 11 -24.93 -0.10 -13.41
CA GLY A 11 -24.46 -0.57 -12.11
C GLY A 11 -24.27 0.56 -11.11
N SER A 12 -23.63 1.67 -11.52
CA SER A 12 -23.44 2.83 -10.64
C SER A 12 -24.77 3.48 -10.24
N PHE A 13 -25.69 3.61 -11.19
CA PHE A 13 -27.03 4.13 -10.91
C PHE A 13 -27.85 3.20 -10.00
N ALA A 14 -27.70 1.88 -10.11
CA ALA A 14 -28.46 0.91 -9.33
C ALA A 14 -28.16 0.92 -7.82
N ILE A 15 -26.94 1.27 -7.40
CA ILE A 15 -26.54 1.20 -5.98
C ILE A 15 -27.24 2.28 -5.14
N ASN A 16 -27.24 3.52 -5.62
CA ASN A 16 -27.70 4.68 -4.84
C ASN A 16 -28.84 5.46 -5.52
N ASN A 17 -29.36 5.00 -6.66
CA ASN A 17 -30.35 5.71 -7.50
C ASN A 17 -29.97 7.19 -7.74
N SER A 18 -28.67 7.47 -7.81
CA SER A 18 -28.14 8.83 -7.81
C SER A 18 -27.28 9.09 -9.03
N ILE A 19 -27.57 10.19 -9.71
CA ILE A 19 -26.80 10.69 -10.85
C ILE A 19 -25.37 11.03 -10.41
N PHE A 20 -25.18 11.41 -9.14
CA PHE A 20 -23.86 11.68 -8.58
C PHE A 20 -22.92 10.47 -8.65
N GLY A 21 -23.44 9.25 -8.44
CA GLY A 21 -22.65 8.02 -8.58
C GLY A 21 -22.18 7.80 -10.02
N VAL A 22 -23.02 8.14 -11.00
CA VAL A 22 -22.66 8.05 -12.43
C VAL A 22 -21.57 9.06 -12.79
N ILE A 23 -21.67 10.29 -12.28
CA ILE A 23 -20.65 11.33 -12.46
C ILE A 23 -19.32 10.90 -11.83
N LEU A 24 -19.34 10.38 -10.59
CA LEU A 24 -18.15 9.84 -9.94
C LEU A 24 -17.54 8.70 -10.75
N MET A 25 -18.35 7.76 -11.23
CA MET A 25 -17.88 6.65 -12.06
C MET A 25 -17.17 7.14 -13.33
N LEU A 26 -17.70 8.16 -14.01
CA LEU A 26 -17.04 8.77 -15.17
C LEU A 26 -15.72 9.46 -14.81
N ILE A 27 -15.69 10.23 -13.72
CA ILE A 27 -14.47 10.89 -13.24
C ILE A 27 -13.39 9.87 -12.90
N PHE A 28 -13.72 8.83 -12.14
CA PHE A 28 -12.79 7.75 -11.79
C PHE A 28 -12.37 6.92 -13.01
N GLY A 29 -13.25 6.77 -14.02
CA GLY A 29 -12.90 6.15 -15.30
C GLY A 29 -11.86 6.95 -16.08
N ILE A 30 -12.02 8.28 -16.14
CA ILE A 30 -11.03 9.18 -16.76
C ILE A 30 -9.72 9.17 -15.97
N LEU A 31 -9.78 9.19 -14.63
CA LEU A 31 -8.61 9.07 -13.77
C LEU A 31 -7.86 7.76 -14.01
N GLY A 32 -8.58 6.64 -14.11
CA GLY A 32 -7.99 5.33 -14.43
C GLY A 32 -7.29 5.33 -15.79
N PHE A 33 -7.89 5.95 -16.81
CA PHE A 33 -7.26 6.12 -18.11
C PHE A 33 -5.98 6.96 -18.04
N LEU A 34 -5.99 8.05 -17.26
CA LEU A 34 -4.81 8.89 -17.06
C LEU A 34 -3.70 8.15 -16.31
N MET A 35 -4.06 7.31 -15.33
CA MET A 35 -3.09 6.49 -14.60
C MET A 35 -2.43 5.45 -15.49
N ASP A 36 -3.20 4.81 -16.38
CA ASP A 36 -2.68 3.85 -17.38
C ASP A 36 -1.65 4.52 -18.29
N GLU A 37 -1.97 5.72 -18.80
CA GLU A 37 -1.08 6.50 -19.68
C GLU A 37 0.23 6.93 -18.99
N ASN A 38 0.22 7.05 -17.65
CA ASN A 38 1.40 7.40 -16.85
C ASN A 38 2.15 6.18 -16.29
N ASP A 39 1.84 4.96 -16.75
CA ASP A 39 2.38 3.70 -16.21
C ASP A 39 2.17 3.51 -14.70
N ILE A 40 1.14 4.17 -14.13
CA ILE A 40 0.78 4.04 -12.73
C ILE A 40 -0.13 2.81 -12.58
N PRO A 41 0.24 1.82 -11.76
CA PRO A 41 -0.56 0.61 -11.64
C PRO A 41 -1.90 0.94 -10.97
N ILE A 42 -2.98 0.75 -11.73
CA ILE A 42 -4.36 1.06 -11.30
C ILE A 42 -4.81 0.11 -10.17
N ALA A 43 -4.44 -1.17 -10.26
CA ALA A 43 -4.89 -2.19 -9.31
C ALA A 43 -4.48 -1.91 -7.84
N PRO A 44 -3.21 -1.56 -7.52
CA PRO A 44 -2.82 -1.14 -6.16
C PRO A 44 -3.55 0.10 -5.66
N ALA A 45 -3.85 1.07 -6.51
CA ALA A 45 -4.55 2.28 -6.12
C ALA A 45 -5.99 1.99 -5.71
N ILE A 46 -6.71 1.17 -6.49
CA ILE A 46 -8.06 0.72 -6.14
C ILE A 46 -8.03 -0.11 -4.85
N LEU A 47 -7.06 -1.01 -4.70
CA LEU A 47 -6.87 -1.77 -3.46
C LEU A 47 -6.68 -0.86 -2.24
N GLY A 48 -5.84 0.17 -2.35
CA GLY A 48 -5.65 1.16 -1.28
C GLY A 48 -6.94 1.90 -0.92
N LEU A 49 -7.72 2.30 -1.93
CA LEU A 49 -9.00 2.99 -1.73
C LEU A 49 -10.04 2.10 -1.05
N VAL A 50 -10.12 0.82 -1.42
CA VAL A 50 -11.05 -0.14 -0.81
C VAL A 50 -10.62 -0.55 0.60
N LEU A 51 -9.31 -0.71 0.83
CA LEU A 51 -8.75 -1.09 2.13
C LEU A 51 -8.68 0.09 3.11
N GLY A 52 -8.64 1.33 2.63
CA GLY A 52 -8.53 2.53 3.45
C GLY A 52 -9.59 2.61 4.56
N PRO A 53 -10.90 2.51 4.25
CA PRO A 53 -11.96 2.53 5.25
C PRO A 53 -11.85 1.40 6.27
N MET A 54 -11.43 0.20 5.83
CA MET A 54 -11.20 -0.93 6.73
C MET A 54 -10.04 -0.63 7.68
N LEU A 55 -8.93 -0.08 7.17
CA LEU A 55 -7.78 0.29 7.96
C LEU A 55 -8.13 1.38 8.98
N GLU A 56 -8.85 2.42 8.55
CA GLU A 56 -9.30 3.52 9.41
C GLU A 56 -10.21 3.02 10.53
N GLN A 57 -11.23 2.21 10.20
CA GLN A 57 -12.14 1.64 11.19
C GLN A 57 -11.39 0.75 12.20
N ASN A 58 -10.48 -0.11 11.74
CA ASN A 58 -9.68 -0.95 12.62
C ASN A 58 -8.71 -0.14 13.49
N PHE A 59 -8.13 0.93 12.95
CA PHE A 59 -7.26 1.84 13.68
C PHE A 59 -8.03 2.59 14.78
N ILE A 60 -9.17 3.20 14.43
CA ILE A 60 -10.04 3.90 15.39
C ILE A 60 -10.53 2.93 16.46
N THR A 61 -11.02 1.76 16.08
CA THR A 61 -11.47 0.73 17.02
C THR A 61 -10.35 0.30 17.98
N SER A 62 -9.12 0.16 17.47
CA SER A 62 -7.97 -0.19 18.29
C SER A 62 -7.55 0.94 19.22
N MET A 63 -7.60 2.21 18.76
CA MET A 63 -7.28 3.38 19.59
C MET A 63 -8.29 3.59 20.71
N ILE A 64 -9.59 3.39 20.43
CA ILE A 64 -10.65 3.43 21.44
C ILE A 64 -10.43 2.33 22.49
N LYS A 65 -10.09 1.10 22.06
CA LYS A 65 -9.75 -0.01 22.98
C LYS A 65 -8.47 0.21 23.78
N ALA A 66 -7.62 1.13 23.34
CA ALA A 66 -6.35 1.49 23.99
C ALA A 66 -6.48 2.71 24.93
N ASP A 67 -7.70 3.21 25.16
CA ASP A 67 -7.99 4.42 25.96
C ASP A 67 -7.14 5.63 25.52
N GLY A 68 -6.89 5.78 24.21
CA GLY A 68 -6.09 6.87 23.65
C GLY A 68 -4.61 6.85 24.03
N SER A 69 -4.14 5.82 24.74
CA SER A 69 -2.73 5.69 25.11
C SER A 69 -1.98 4.87 24.05
N PHE A 70 -1.00 5.49 23.37
CA PHE A 70 -0.05 4.75 22.53
C PHE A 70 0.79 3.74 23.34
N LEU A 71 0.83 3.91 24.67
CA LEU A 71 1.51 3.02 25.63
C LEU A 71 0.79 1.68 25.84
N ALA A 72 -0.53 1.59 25.64
CA ALA A 72 -1.25 0.31 25.71
C ALA A 72 -0.83 -0.69 24.59
N PHE A 73 -0.23 -0.18 23.50
CA PHE A 73 0.38 -1.03 22.46
C PHE A 73 1.66 -1.71 22.94
N PHE A 74 2.37 -1.11 23.90
CA PHE A 74 3.55 -1.67 24.56
C PHE A 74 3.19 -2.53 25.79
N GLU A 75 2.08 -2.24 26.48
CA GLU A 75 1.60 -3.10 27.58
C GLU A 75 1.02 -4.43 27.10
N ARG A 76 0.53 -4.51 25.86
CA ARG A 76 0.06 -5.77 25.27
C ARG A 76 1.22 -6.54 24.62
N PRO A 77 1.69 -7.66 25.23
CA PRO A 77 2.88 -8.38 24.76
C PRO A 77 2.75 -8.94 23.33
N ILE A 78 1.52 -9.20 22.87
CA ILE A 78 1.23 -9.67 21.51
C ILE A 78 1.35 -8.53 20.49
N ALA A 79 0.92 -7.31 20.84
CA ALA A 79 1.01 -6.14 19.95
C ALA A 79 2.46 -5.66 19.81
N ALA A 80 3.21 -5.65 20.90
CA ALA A 80 4.64 -5.37 20.89
C ALA A 80 5.43 -6.41 20.07
N GLY A 81 5.10 -7.70 20.23
CA GLY A 81 5.73 -8.78 19.45
C GLY A 81 5.48 -8.65 17.95
N LEU A 82 4.24 -8.43 17.53
CA LEU A 82 3.88 -8.24 16.12
C LEU A 82 4.48 -6.95 15.55
N GLY A 83 4.47 -5.85 16.30
CA GLY A 83 5.07 -4.58 15.88
C GLY A 83 6.58 -4.70 15.64
N LEU A 84 7.30 -5.39 16.54
CA LEU A 84 8.73 -5.68 16.36
C LEU A 84 8.96 -6.54 15.11
N PHE A 85 8.10 -7.53 14.87
CA PHE A 85 8.18 -8.41 13.71
C PHE A 85 7.95 -7.64 12.40
N THR A 86 6.96 -6.74 12.35
CA THR A 86 6.70 -5.88 11.20
C THR A 86 7.87 -4.95 10.92
N ILE A 87 8.44 -4.32 11.95
CA ILE A 87 9.62 -3.45 11.81
C ILE A 87 10.83 -4.26 11.31
N ALA A 88 11.05 -5.46 11.84
CA ALA A 88 12.14 -6.33 11.40
C ALA A 88 12.01 -6.74 9.92
N ILE A 89 10.80 -7.11 9.47
CA ILE A 89 10.50 -7.46 8.07
C ILE A 89 10.67 -6.24 7.16
N TRP A 90 10.26 -5.05 7.61
CA TRP A 90 10.44 -3.83 6.83
C TRP A 90 11.92 -3.42 6.73
N CYS A 91 12.70 -3.60 7.79
CA CYS A 91 14.12 -3.29 7.82
C CYS A 91 15.00 -4.31 7.06
N LEU A 92 14.54 -5.56 6.90
CA LEU A 92 15.25 -6.59 6.14
C LEU A 92 15.64 -6.18 4.69
N PRO A 93 14.73 -5.68 3.84
CA PRO A 93 15.09 -5.24 2.50
C PRO A 93 16.01 -4.00 2.51
N LEU A 94 15.85 -3.09 3.48
CA LEU A 94 16.70 -1.90 3.64
C LEU A 94 18.14 -2.29 4.03
N ILE A 95 18.29 -3.21 5.00
CA ILE A 95 19.59 -3.70 5.47
C ILE A 95 20.28 -4.54 4.40
N MET A 96 19.54 -5.40 3.67
CA MET A 96 20.09 -6.15 2.53
C MET A 96 20.55 -5.23 1.41
N MET A 97 19.81 -4.16 1.09
CA MET A 97 20.22 -3.18 0.09
C MET A 97 21.49 -2.42 0.50
N MET A 98 21.66 -2.10 1.79
CA MET A 98 22.90 -1.52 2.33
C MET A 98 24.08 -2.50 2.31
N LEU A 99 23.87 -3.78 2.64
CA LEU A 99 24.92 -4.81 2.64
C LEU A 99 25.33 -5.22 1.21
N MET A 100 24.41 -5.28 0.26
CA MET A 100 24.72 -5.56 -1.15
C MET A 100 25.42 -4.38 -1.84
N ARG A 101 25.15 -3.14 -1.43
CA ARG A 101 25.94 -1.96 -1.84
C ARG A 101 27.40 -2.04 -1.37
N ARG A 102 27.70 -2.74 -0.27
CA ARG A 102 29.08 -3.01 0.16
C ARG A 102 29.79 -4.10 -0.66
N LYS A 103 29.08 -5.13 -1.15
CA LYS A 103 29.70 -6.24 -1.90
C LYS A 103 30.09 -5.91 -3.35
N LYS A 104 29.49 -4.89 -3.98
CA LYS A 104 29.83 -4.49 -5.37
C LYS A 104 31.11 -3.65 -5.48
N GLY A 105 31.70 -3.24 -4.35
CA GLY A 105 32.94 -2.45 -4.31
C GLY A 105 34.24 -3.26 -4.27
N SER A 106 34.20 -4.60 -4.21
CA SER A 106 35.40 -5.44 -4.05
C SER A 106 35.47 -6.55 -5.11
N ALA A 107 35.25 -6.20 -6.37
CA ALA A 107 35.49 -7.09 -7.50
C ALA A 107 36.15 -6.34 -8.67
N ARG A 108 37.46 -6.11 -8.57
CA ARG A 108 38.39 -6.56 -9.61
C ARG A 108 39.81 -6.79 -9.06
N PRO A 109 40.52 -7.79 -9.61
CA PRO A 109 41.77 -8.39 -9.13
C PRO A 109 42.97 -7.59 -9.68
N GLU A 110 44.20 -7.68 -9.17
CA GLU A 110 45.12 -8.81 -9.30
C GLU A 110 46.39 -8.57 -8.42
N PRO A 111 47.21 -9.62 -8.21
CA PRO A 111 48.30 -9.74 -7.24
C PRO A 111 49.67 -9.41 -7.85
N ALA A 112 50.64 -9.04 -7.01
CA ALA A 112 52.09 -9.23 -7.17
C ALA A 112 52.75 -8.45 -6.01
N ALA A 113 53.30 -9.13 -5.01
CA ALA A 113 54.66 -9.65 -4.98
C ALA A 113 55.60 -8.70 -4.21
N GLY A 114 56.15 -9.22 -3.11
CA GLY A 114 57.56 -9.09 -2.83
C GLY A 114 57.94 -8.14 -1.71
N ASP A 115 58.12 -8.72 -0.52
CA ASP A 115 59.34 -8.64 0.30
C ASP A 115 59.22 -9.48 1.58
#